data_AF-L1JM71-F1
#
_entry.id   AF-L1JM71-F1
#
_cell.length_a   1.000
_cell.length_b   1.000
_cell.length_c   1.000
_cell.angle_alpha   90.00
_cell.angle_beta   90.00
_cell.angle_gamma   90.00
#
_symmetry.space_group_name_H-M   'P 1'
#
loop_
_entity.id
_entity.type
_entity.pdbx_description
1 polymer ?
#
loop_
_entity_poly.entity_id
_entity_poly.type
_entity_poly.pdbx_seq_one_letter_code
_entity_poly.pdbx_strand_id
1 'polypeptide(L)'
;MQALRGNVDCVRSLQSRLSSSFRSHYSTLSTSYKFTVKPHITLTTRSFSHIQNRYLGLGDACKRLIQPGVNSHVLSRLLPSNRPHNSSAAIGEQKHLSTSAVPEHQKLDDTNIVQLEGVWYSKGDRSVGYWLIVVSGMVIAMVVLGGLTRLTGSGLSMVKWKPHSEIPPMTEEEWMAEFEEFKTYPEWIMKRQYENFTLQDFKFIYYMEWSHRMFGRLIGVVFTVPLVYFASRGYLKGPIPKQVGFLFTLGGLQGLVGWWMVKSGLQKEKMQLESAEDWQFNTQFAAVSPYRLTAHLSSAITIYMLLFWFGLGLIDKRRIATACDQTAKKMWWFRQVAHGAAAFAGLTAFSGGFVAGNHAGLAYNDWPLMGGRFIPKDLWEDRLGWRNFTEHIPAVQFNHRMLAYSTLTGALATFYMASSIKLPKRVNNAMRLVAGALLLQISLGVGTLWGGVPVELAASHQAGSLVVLSSFLWLLHTLRYAHPTFRLANVVSSAIR
;
A
#
# COMPACT_ATOMS: atom_id res chain seq x y z
N MET A 1 -24.90 24.07 51.11
CA MET A 1 -24.24 22.88 51.71
C MET A 1 -25.02 21.56 51.59
N GLN A 2 -26.35 21.54 51.39
CA GLN A 2 -27.09 20.28 51.17
C GLN A 2 -26.91 19.68 49.75
N ALA A 3 -26.67 20.50 48.71
CA ALA A 3 -26.38 20.01 47.35
C ALA A 3 -24.99 19.33 47.19
N LEU A 4 -24.05 19.58 48.11
CA LEU A 4 -22.71 18.97 48.09
C LEU A 4 -22.67 17.59 48.79
N ARG A 5 -23.64 17.28 49.66
CA ARG A 5 -23.74 15.94 50.29
C ARG A 5 -24.26 14.88 49.29
N GLY A 6 -25.24 15.23 48.46
CA GLY A 6 -25.79 14.30 47.46
C GLY A 6 -24.81 13.81 46.39
N ASN A 7 -23.83 14.63 45.98
CA ASN A 7 -22.83 14.25 44.97
C ASN A 7 -21.72 13.36 45.51
N VAL A 8 -21.35 13.50 46.79
CA VAL A 8 -20.34 12.62 47.43
C VAL A 8 -20.94 11.24 47.72
N ASP A 9 -22.21 11.18 48.09
CA ASP A 9 -22.92 9.91 48.29
C ASP A 9 -23.19 9.18 46.96
N CYS A 10 -23.40 9.92 45.86
CA CYS A 10 -23.54 9.35 44.52
C CYS A 10 -22.23 8.73 44.00
N VAL A 11 -21.10 9.41 44.17
CA VAL A 11 -19.78 8.89 43.78
C VAL A 11 -19.37 7.69 44.64
N ARG A 12 -19.64 7.72 45.95
CA ARG A 12 -19.42 6.55 46.83
C ARG A 12 -20.34 5.38 46.51
N SER A 13 -21.59 5.65 46.12
CA SER A 13 -22.54 4.62 45.64
C SER A 13 -22.13 4.01 44.31
N LEU A 14 -21.59 4.81 43.37
CA LEU A 14 -21.07 4.31 42.09
C LEU A 14 -19.81 3.47 42.29
N GLN A 15 -18.90 3.93 43.16
CA GLN A 15 -17.65 3.24 43.47
C GLN A 15 -17.90 1.96 44.28
N SER A 16 -18.89 1.95 45.19
CA SER A 16 -19.32 0.75 45.92
C SER A 16 -20.01 -0.25 45.01
N ARG A 17 -20.86 0.19 44.07
CA ARG A 17 -21.54 -0.67 43.07
C ARG A 17 -20.58 -1.24 42.02
N LEU A 18 -19.58 -0.46 41.59
CA LEU A 18 -18.54 -0.95 40.70
C LEU A 18 -17.62 -1.94 41.41
N SER A 19 -17.24 -1.69 42.68
CA SER A 19 -16.40 -2.63 43.45
C SER A 19 -17.16 -3.89 43.88
N SER A 20 -18.46 -3.80 44.18
CA SER A 20 -19.30 -4.96 44.53
C SER A 20 -19.66 -5.79 43.30
N SER A 21 -19.86 -5.16 42.14
CA SER A 21 -20.03 -5.87 40.86
C SER A 21 -18.73 -6.57 40.43
N PHE A 22 -17.57 -5.94 40.64
CA PHE A 22 -16.26 -6.58 40.40
C PHE A 22 -15.98 -7.73 41.39
N ARG A 23 -16.26 -7.57 42.69
CA ARG A 23 -16.09 -8.63 43.70
C ARG A 23 -17.07 -9.78 43.53
N SER A 24 -18.32 -9.50 43.18
CA SER A 24 -19.34 -10.53 42.93
C SER A 24 -19.00 -11.38 41.71
N HIS A 25 -18.49 -10.77 40.63
CA HIS A 25 -18.01 -11.52 39.46
C HIS A 25 -16.75 -12.35 39.75
N TYR A 26 -15.82 -11.85 40.58
CA TYR A 26 -14.63 -12.63 40.96
C TYR A 26 -14.94 -13.75 41.95
N SER A 27 -15.91 -13.59 42.86
CA SER A 27 -16.29 -14.64 43.81
C SER A 27 -17.12 -15.74 43.15
N THR A 28 -18.01 -15.44 42.20
CA THR A 28 -18.76 -16.49 41.47
C THR A 28 -17.90 -17.30 40.51
N LEU A 29 -16.78 -16.75 40.03
CA LEU A 29 -15.78 -17.49 39.21
C LEU A 29 -14.78 -18.28 40.06
N SER A 30 -14.72 -18.07 41.38
CA SER A 30 -13.77 -18.72 42.29
C SER A 30 -14.35 -19.93 43.05
N THR A 31 -15.68 -20.12 43.09
CA THR A 31 -16.32 -21.20 43.88
C THR A 31 -16.82 -22.38 43.03
N SER A 32 -16.52 -22.39 41.73
CA SER A 32 -16.71 -23.55 40.85
C SER A 32 -15.46 -23.66 40.01
N TYR A 33 -14.90 -24.87 39.89
CA TYR A 33 -13.60 -25.21 39.28
C TYR A 33 -12.38 -25.13 40.22
N LYS A 34 -12.27 -26.13 41.11
CA LYS A 34 -10.96 -26.74 41.37
C LYS A 34 -10.50 -27.38 40.04
N PHE A 35 -9.44 -26.85 39.41
CA PHE A 35 -8.34 -27.58 38.75
C PHE A 35 -7.54 -26.63 37.84
N THR A 36 -6.23 -26.56 38.14
CA THR A 36 -5.04 -26.32 37.33
C THR A 36 -5.06 -25.31 36.17
N VAL A 37 -4.16 -24.33 36.31
CA VAL A 37 -3.76 -23.27 35.37
C VAL A 37 -3.48 -23.75 33.93
N LYS A 38 -4.25 -23.25 32.95
CA LYS A 38 -3.83 -22.98 31.56
C LYS A 38 -4.64 -21.79 30.99
N PRO A 39 -4.03 -20.77 30.35
CA PRO A 39 -4.78 -19.61 29.88
C PRO A 39 -5.15 -19.75 28.39
N HIS A 40 -6.40 -20.09 28.11
CA HIS A 40 -7.06 -19.74 26.85
C HIS A 40 -8.58 -19.67 27.07
N ILE A 41 -9.13 -18.46 27.14
CA ILE A 41 -10.58 -18.23 27.05
C ILE A 41 -10.85 -17.38 25.82
N THR A 42 -11.57 -17.96 24.86
CA THR A 42 -12.11 -17.29 23.68
C THR A 42 -13.55 -16.87 24.01
N LEU A 43 -13.81 -15.56 24.14
CA LEU A 43 -15.16 -15.04 24.36
C LEU A 43 -15.90 -14.92 23.01
N THR A 44 -17.04 -15.59 22.88
CA THR A 44 -17.90 -15.59 21.70
C THR A 44 -18.88 -14.41 21.68
N THR A 45 -19.32 -14.04 20.47
CA THR A 45 -19.99 -12.79 20.06
C THR A 45 -21.34 -12.47 20.71
N ARG A 46 -21.96 -13.39 21.47
CA ARG A 46 -23.28 -13.17 22.10
C ARG A 46 -23.25 -12.36 23.40
N SER A 47 -22.10 -12.27 24.08
CA SER A 47 -22.01 -11.55 25.36
C SER A 47 -21.81 -10.03 25.20
N PHE A 48 -21.41 -9.57 24.00
CA PHE A 48 -21.10 -8.16 23.73
C PHE A 48 -22.33 -7.27 23.55
N SER A 49 -23.42 -7.79 22.98
CA SER A 49 -24.65 -7.01 22.73
C SER A 49 -25.34 -6.60 24.03
N HIS A 50 -25.24 -7.41 25.09
CA HIS A 50 -25.87 -7.11 26.37
C HIS A 50 -25.12 -6.04 27.19
N ILE A 51 -23.80 -5.94 27.00
CA ILE A 51 -22.95 -4.91 27.62
C ILE A 51 -23.14 -3.57 26.89
N GLN A 52 -23.24 -3.59 25.56
CA GLN A 52 -23.39 -2.39 24.74
C GLN A 52 -24.70 -1.61 25.03
N ASN A 53 -25.82 -2.30 25.24
CA ASN A 53 -27.10 -1.66 25.54
C ASN A 53 -27.15 -1.02 26.95
N ARG A 54 -26.37 -1.51 27.91
CA ARG A 54 -26.37 -0.97 29.28
C ARG A 54 -25.49 0.27 29.43
N TYR A 55 -24.47 0.44 28.59
CA TYR A 55 -23.61 1.63 28.56
C TYR A 55 -24.18 2.79 27.73
N LEU A 56 -24.97 2.50 26.68
CA LEU A 56 -25.63 3.55 25.90
C LEU A 56 -26.67 4.34 26.72
N GLY A 57 -27.41 3.68 27.61
CA GLY A 57 -28.39 4.35 28.49
C GLY A 57 -27.78 5.27 29.57
N LEU A 58 -26.52 5.06 29.96
CA LEU A 58 -25.81 5.92 30.91
C LEU A 58 -25.31 7.22 30.26
N GLY A 59 -25.05 7.21 28.94
CA GLY A 59 -24.64 8.39 28.19
C GLY A 59 -25.73 9.46 28.09
N ASP A 60 -27.00 9.05 27.99
CA ASP A 60 -28.13 9.97 27.88
C ASP A 60 -28.55 10.59 29.21
N ALA A 61 -28.27 9.92 30.34
CA ALA A 61 -28.47 10.48 31.67
C ALA A 61 -27.41 11.56 32.01
N CYS A 62 -26.16 11.36 31.60
CA CYS A 62 -25.07 12.33 31.81
C CYS A 62 -25.24 13.63 31.00
N LYS A 63 -25.86 13.56 29.81
CA LYS A 63 -26.09 14.75 28.96
C LYS A 63 -27.11 15.75 29.53
N ARG A 64 -27.98 15.35 30.46
CA ARG A 64 -29.02 16.24 31.03
C ARG A 64 -28.59 17.01 32.28
N LEU A 65 -27.44 16.71 32.88
CA LEU A 65 -27.06 17.21 34.21
C LEU A 65 -25.92 18.25 34.24
N ILE A 66 -25.42 18.70 33.08
CA ILE A 66 -24.32 19.67 33.01
C ILE A 66 -24.84 20.99 32.42
N GLN A 67 -25.23 21.94 33.29
CA GLN A 67 -25.29 23.36 32.94
C GLN A 67 -23.93 24.02 33.23
N PRO A 68 -23.52 25.07 32.49
CA PRO A 68 -22.16 25.59 32.56
C PRO A 68 -22.01 26.64 33.66
N GLY A 69 -20.98 26.48 34.49
CA GLY A 69 -20.45 27.59 35.31
C GLY A 69 -20.10 27.21 36.75
N VAL A 70 -18.90 26.66 36.99
CA VAL A 70 -18.22 26.80 38.29
C VAL A 70 -16.70 26.86 38.06
N ASN A 71 -16.08 27.95 38.54
CA ASN A 71 -14.66 28.26 38.47
C ASN A 71 -13.78 27.29 39.28
N SER A 72 -12.60 26.99 38.74
CA SER A 72 -11.57 26.11 39.31
C SER A 72 -10.79 26.79 40.45
N HIS A 73 -11.28 26.73 41.70
CA HIS A 73 -10.43 27.06 42.86
C HIS A 73 -10.71 26.29 44.17
N VAL A 74 -11.50 25.21 44.15
CA VAL A 74 -11.91 24.51 45.41
C VAL A 74 -11.43 23.05 45.52
N LEU A 75 -10.68 22.52 44.55
CA LEU A 75 -10.32 21.09 44.49
C LEU A 75 -8.98 20.70 45.14
N SER A 76 -8.35 21.56 45.94
CA SER A 76 -7.08 21.26 46.62
C SER A 76 -7.21 20.86 48.11
N ARG A 77 -8.42 20.65 48.64
CA ARG A 77 -8.63 20.29 50.07
C ARG A 77 -9.33 18.95 50.35
N LEU A 78 -9.24 17.97 49.43
CA LEU A 78 -9.88 16.65 49.62
C LEU A 78 -8.95 15.46 49.34
N LEU A 79 -7.77 15.43 49.96
CA LEU A 79 -6.99 14.20 50.11
C LEU A 79 -6.74 13.91 51.61
N PRO A 80 -7.09 12.71 52.12
CA PRO A 80 -6.93 12.38 53.52
C PRO A 80 -5.48 12.01 53.86
N SER A 81 -4.99 12.52 55.00
CA SER A 81 -3.72 12.17 55.61
C SER A 81 -3.77 10.78 56.24
N ASN A 82 -2.95 9.84 55.77
CA ASN A 82 -2.67 8.60 56.49
C ASN A 82 -1.46 8.82 57.42
N ARG A 83 -1.67 8.64 58.73
CA ARG A 83 -0.60 8.38 59.71
C ARG A 83 -0.21 6.90 59.65
N PRO A 84 1.06 6.57 59.91
CA PRO A 84 1.33 5.47 60.81
C PRO A 84 2.35 5.82 61.92
N HIS A 85 2.41 4.91 62.87
CA HIS A 85 3.01 4.98 64.21
C HIS A 85 4.53 5.19 64.29
N ASN A 86 4.93 5.67 65.47
CA ASN A 86 6.29 5.79 66.00
C ASN A 86 7.14 4.52 65.85
N SER A 87 8.37 4.71 65.38
CA SER A 87 9.56 3.99 65.87
C SER A 87 10.80 4.84 65.58
N SER A 88 11.58 5.12 66.63
CA SER A 88 12.82 5.90 66.59
C SER A 88 13.90 5.22 65.76
N ALA A 89 14.66 6.02 65.00
CA ALA A 89 16.14 6.03 64.92
C ALA A 89 16.66 6.38 63.51
N ALA A 90 17.81 7.05 63.51
CA ALA A 90 18.74 7.35 62.41
C ALA A 90 18.45 8.58 61.53
N ILE A 91 19.19 9.63 61.87
CA ILE A 91 19.48 10.84 61.11
C ILE A 91 20.33 10.49 59.88
N GLY A 92 19.98 11.04 58.70
CA GLY A 92 20.78 10.89 57.47
C GLY A 92 20.17 11.59 56.24
N GLU A 93 20.46 12.88 56.11
CA GLU A 93 20.65 13.65 54.86
C GLU A 93 19.68 13.42 53.66
N GLN A 94 18.62 14.24 53.58
CA GLN A 94 17.80 14.40 52.36
C GLN A 94 18.39 15.46 51.43
N LYS A 95 18.90 15.03 50.27
CA LYS A 95 19.17 15.91 49.12
C LYS A 95 17.85 16.44 48.54
N HIS A 96 17.78 17.76 48.40
CA HIS A 96 16.73 18.53 47.72
C HIS A 96 16.34 17.92 46.37
N LEU A 97 15.07 17.51 46.23
CA LEU A 97 14.41 17.32 44.93
C LEU A 97 13.35 18.41 44.79
N SER A 98 13.68 19.41 43.98
CA SER A 98 12.81 20.52 43.59
C SER A 98 11.54 19.99 42.91
N THR A 99 10.40 20.24 43.54
CA THR A 99 9.07 20.04 42.95
C THR A 99 8.88 21.01 41.78
N SER A 100 9.12 20.54 40.56
CA SER A 100 8.74 21.27 39.35
C SER A 100 7.22 21.35 39.29
N ALA A 101 6.71 22.58 39.19
CA ALA A 101 5.31 22.93 39.14
C ALA A 101 4.54 22.13 38.07
N VAL A 102 3.33 21.68 38.45
CA VAL A 102 2.31 21.18 37.53
C VAL A 102 1.89 22.35 36.62
N PRO A 103 2.01 22.25 35.29
CA PRO A 103 1.59 23.33 34.43
C PRO A 103 0.06 23.48 34.47
N GLU A 104 -0.33 24.71 34.73
CA GLU A 104 -1.66 25.30 34.67
C GLU A 104 -2.39 24.98 33.36
N HIS A 105 -3.72 24.89 33.44
CA HIS A 105 -4.68 24.56 32.38
C HIS A 105 -4.25 25.01 30.96
N GLN A 106 -3.63 24.11 30.22
CA GLN A 106 -3.48 24.27 28.77
C GLN A 106 -4.87 24.05 28.16
N LYS A 107 -5.48 25.11 27.60
CA LYS A 107 -6.64 25.00 26.71
C LYS A 107 -6.34 23.90 25.70
N LEU A 108 -7.01 22.75 25.82
CA LEU A 108 -6.94 21.68 24.84
C LEU A 108 -7.52 22.26 23.53
N ASP A 109 -6.63 22.62 22.60
CA ASP A 109 -6.98 23.13 21.28
C ASP A 109 -7.98 22.14 20.63
N ASP A 110 -9.17 22.61 20.22
CA ASP A 110 -10.29 21.80 19.68
C ASP A 110 -9.95 21.06 18.37
N THR A 111 -8.67 21.09 17.97
CA THR A 111 -8.09 20.56 16.74
C THR A 111 -7.17 19.34 16.96
N ASN A 112 -7.24 18.68 18.12
CA ASN A 112 -6.34 17.59 18.48
C ASN A 112 -6.54 16.33 17.61
N ILE A 113 -5.81 16.28 16.49
CA ILE A 113 -5.47 15.05 15.76
C ILE A 113 -4.24 14.46 16.43
N VAL A 114 -4.40 13.31 17.07
CA VAL A 114 -3.31 12.64 17.80
C VAL A 114 -2.90 11.38 17.05
N GLN A 115 -1.60 11.17 16.93
CA GLN A 115 -1.05 9.91 16.44
C GLN A 115 -0.84 8.96 17.62
N LEU A 116 -1.65 7.91 17.69
CA LEU A 116 -1.54 6.88 18.72
C LEU A 116 -0.47 5.85 18.32
N GLU A 117 0.37 5.49 19.28
CA GLU A 117 1.29 4.37 19.12
C GLU A 117 0.54 3.04 19.07
N GLY A 118 1.12 2.07 18.34
CA GLY A 118 0.54 0.75 18.23
C GLY A 118 0.77 -0.05 19.50
N VAL A 119 -0.31 -0.47 20.18
CA VAL A 119 -0.23 -0.94 21.57
C VAL A 119 0.56 -2.24 21.71
N TRP A 120 0.68 -3.10 20.67
CA TRP A 120 1.42 -4.37 20.77
C TRP A 120 2.07 -4.79 19.43
N TYR A 121 3.40 -4.95 19.42
CA TYR A 121 4.10 -5.73 18.39
C TYR A 121 4.22 -7.17 18.86
N SER A 122 3.82 -8.11 17.99
CA SER A 122 4.09 -9.52 18.21
C SER A 122 5.57 -9.78 17.88
N LYS A 123 6.15 -10.83 18.48
CA LYS A 123 7.54 -11.22 18.25
C LYS A 123 7.76 -11.45 16.75
N GLY A 124 8.67 -10.68 16.15
CA GLY A 124 9.04 -10.83 14.75
C GLY A 124 8.22 -9.98 13.76
N ASP A 125 7.22 -9.20 14.20
CA ASP A 125 6.38 -8.39 13.31
C ASP A 125 7.22 -7.47 12.41
N ARG A 126 8.16 -6.71 12.99
CA ARG A 126 9.03 -5.82 12.20
C ARG A 126 9.93 -6.60 11.24
N SER A 127 10.46 -7.74 11.65
CA SER A 127 11.30 -8.58 10.79
C SER A 127 10.52 -9.12 9.59
N VAL A 128 9.31 -9.64 9.81
CA VAL A 128 8.41 -10.06 8.73
C VAL A 128 8.05 -8.86 7.85
N GLY A 129 7.76 -7.71 8.45
CA GLY A 129 7.45 -6.47 7.74
C GLY A 129 8.59 -6.00 6.83
N TYR A 130 9.83 -5.95 7.33
CA TYR A 130 11.00 -5.59 6.52
C TYR A 130 11.26 -6.59 5.41
N TRP A 131 11.08 -7.89 5.66
CA TRP A 131 11.16 -8.91 4.61
C TRP A 131 10.14 -8.65 3.49
N LEU A 132 8.89 -8.36 3.81
CA LEU A 132 7.88 -8.01 2.81
C LEU A 132 8.23 -6.71 2.05
N ILE A 133 8.81 -5.71 2.72
CA ILE A 133 9.28 -4.48 2.06
C ILE A 133 10.45 -4.78 1.11
N VAL A 134 11.42 -5.61 1.52
CA VAL A 134 12.53 -6.04 0.65
C VAL A 134 11.98 -6.73 -0.60
N VAL A 135 11.06 -7.69 -0.43
CA VAL A 135 10.44 -8.37 -1.59
C VAL A 135 9.65 -7.38 -2.44
N SER A 136 8.93 -6.42 -1.85
CA SER A 136 8.23 -5.38 -2.62
C SER A 136 9.20 -4.54 -3.47
N GLY A 137 10.38 -4.19 -2.95
CA GLY A 137 11.43 -3.49 -3.68
C GLY A 137 12.00 -4.33 -4.84
N MET A 138 12.14 -5.64 -4.63
CA MET A 138 12.51 -6.55 -5.72
C MET A 138 11.41 -6.62 -6.79
N VAL A 139 10.13 -6.61 -6.43
CA VAL A 139 9.05 -6.55 -7.44
C VAL A 139 9.09 -5.24 -8.23
N ILE A 140 9.42 -4.09 -7.61
CA ILE A 140 9.66 -2.84 -8.36
C ILE A 140 10.78 -3.04 -9.40
N ALA A 141 11.93 -3.58 -8.98
CA ALA A 141 13.04 -3.84 -9.89
C ALA A 141 12.65 -4.82 -11.02
N MET A 142 11.86 -5.85 -10.71
CA MET A 142 11.33 -6.80 -11.68
C MET A 142 10.43 -6.13 -12.71
N VAL A 143 9.54 -5.23 -12.27
CA VAL A 143 8.67 -4.47 -13.19
C VAL A 143 9.52 -3.61 -14.13
N VAL A 144 10.52 -2.89 -13.61
CA VAL A 144 11.43 -2.08 -14.45
C VAL A 144 12.21 -2.95 -15.44
N LEU A 145 12.78 -4.07 -14.99
CA LEU A 145 13.51 -5.01 -15.84
C LEU A 145 12.62 -5.63 -16.93
N GLY A 146 11.37 -5.98 -16.59
CA GLY A 146 10.37 -6.44 -17.55
C GLY A 146 9.95 -5.35 -18.54
N GLY A 147 9.85 -4.10 -18.09
CA GLY A 147 9.63 -2.92 -18.93
C GLY A 147 10.76 -2.74 -19.95
N LEU A 148 12.01 -2.81 -19.49
CA LEU A 148 13.19 -2.77 -20.38
C LEU A 148 13.16 -3.91 -21.39
N THR A 149 12.95 -5.15 -20.94
CA THR A 149 12.83 -6.34 -21.82
C THR A 149 11.77 -6.14 -22.91
N ARG A 150 10.67 -5.44 -22.61
CA ARG A 150 9.64 -5.12 -23.60
C ARG A 150 10.05 -4.00 -24.55
N LEU A 151 10.63 -2.93 -24.02
CA LEU A 151 11.04 -1.74 -24.78
C LEU A 151 12.20 -2.03 -25.73
N THR A 152 13.09 -2.97 -25.39
CA THR A 152 14.19 -3.42 -26.26
C THR A 152 13.76 -4.46 -27.30
N GLY A 153 12.53 -5.00 -27.19
CA GLY A 153 12.07 -6.10 -28.02
C GLY A 153 12.84 -7.39 -27.73
N SER A 154 12.92 -7.74 -26.44
CA SER A 154 13.61 -8.93 -25.95
C SER A 154 12.65 -10.00 -25.42
N GLY A 155 11.35 -9.73 -25.38
CA GLY A 155 10.38 -10.56 -24.66
C GLY A 155 10.02 -11.90 -25.31
N LEU A 156 10.52 -12.19 -26.51
CA LEU A 156 10.33 -13.46 -27.22
C LEU A 156 11.65 -14.08 -27.69
N SER A 157 12.78 -13.67 -27.10
CA SER A 157 14.12 -14.15 -27.44
C SER A 157 14.43 -15.56 -26.92
N MET A 158 13.73 -16.01 -25.85
CA MET A 158 13.96 -17.29 -25.17
C MET A 158 12.68 -18.10 -24.95
N VAL A 159 12.12 -18.72 -25.98
CA VAL A 159 10.79 -19.37 -25.84
C VAL A 159 10.85 -20.73 -25.13
N LYS A 160 11.88 -21.54 -25.40
CA LYS A 160 11.99 -22.89 -24.81
C LYS A 160 12.21 -22.79 -23.31
N TRP A 161 11.35 -23.47 -22.55
CA TRP A 161 11.49 -23.60 -21.11
C TRP A 161 12.46 -24.75 -20.79
N LYS A 162 13.60 -24.43 -20.17
CA LYS A 162 14.61 -25.41 -19.73
C LYS A 162 14.61 -25.49 -18.19
N PRO A 163 13.82 -26.39 -17.56
CA PRO A 163 13.62 -26.37 -16.12
C PRO A 163 14.85 -26.62 -15.25
N HIS A 164 15.88 -27.31 -15.75
CA HIS A 164 17.00 -27.82 -14.92
C HIS A 164 18.35 -27.13 -15.19
N SER A 165 18.44 -26.24 -16.18
CA SER A 165 19.54 -25.28 -16.33
C SER A 165 19.18 -24.28 -17.43
N GLU A 166 18.76 -23.08 -17.03
CA GLU A 166 18.81 -21.90 -17.90
C GLU A 166 20.18 -21.25 -17.71
N ILE A 167 21.27 -22.02 -17.89
CA ILE A 167 22.61 -21.44 -18.02
C ILE A 167 22.63 -20.83 -19.42
N PRO A 168 23.02 -19.55 -19.59
CA PRO A 168 23.13 -18.96 -20.92
C PRO A 168 24.18 -19.73 -21.74
N PRO A 169 24.08 -19.75 -23.08
CA PRO A 169 25.08 -20.40 -23.92
C PRO A 169 26.49 -19.92 -23.57
N MET A 170 27.42 -20.86 -23.43
CA MET A 170 28.79 -20.59 -22.99
C MET A 170 29.78 -20.71 -24.15
N THR A 171 29.43 -21.45 -25.19
CA THR A 171 30.24 -21.63 -26.41
C THR A 171 29.63 -20.90 -27.59
N GLU A 172 30.45 -20.57 -28.59
CA GLU A 172 29.96 -19.92 -29.81
C GLU A 172 29.01 -20.84 -30.61
N GLU A 173 29.26 -22.16 -30.58
CA GLU A 173 28.38 -23.16 -31.21
C GLU A 173 26.97 -23.16 -30.59
N GLU A 174 26.88 -23.11 -29.26
CA GLU A 174 25.59 -23.02 -28.56
C GLU A 174 24.89 -21.69 -28.85
N TRP A 175 25.64 -20.58 -28.91
CA TRP A 175 25.09 -19.27 -29.28
C TRP A 175 24.52 -19.26 -30.69
N MET A 176 25.23 -19.86 -31.64
CA MET A 176 24.75 -20.00 -33.01
C MET A 176 23.50 -20.88 -33.08
N ALA A 177 23.45 -21.98 -32.33
CA ALA A 177 22.27 -22.85 -32.28
C ALA A 177 21.01 -22.13 -31.76
N GLU A 178 21.13 -21.37 -30.67
CA GLU A 178 20.02 -20.56 -30.14
C GLU A 178 19.65 -19.43 -31.11
N PHE A 179 20.62 -18.83 -31.81
CA PHE A 179 20.35 -17.80 -32.80
C PHE A 179 19.62 -18.36 -34.02
N GLU A 180 20.02 -19.53 -34.53
CA GLU A 180 19.30 -20.21 -35.61
C GLU A 180 17.86 -20.57 -35.20
N GLU A 181 17.65 -20.96 -33.94
CA GLU A 181 16.30 -21.17 -33.42
C GLU A 181 15.50 -19.86 -33.37
N PHE A 182 16.09 -18.78 -32.86
CA PHE A 182 15.46 -17.45 -32.81
C PHE A 182 15.00 -16.97 -34.18
N LYS A 183 15.74 -17.29 -35.25
CA LYS A 183 15.35 -16.95 -36.64
C LYS A 183 14.01 -17.57 -37.07
N THR A 184 13.53 -18.59 -36.37
CA THR A 184 12.21 -19.21 -36.62
C THR A 184 11.05 -18.45 -35.97
N TYR A 185 11.33 -17.48 -35.09
CA TYR A 185 10.31 -16.76 -34.34
C TYR A 185 9.82 -15.51 -35.11
N PRO A 186 8.57 -15.07 -34.93
CA PRO A 186 8.03 -13.86 -35.57
C PRO A 186 8.87 -12.60 -35.33
N GLU A 187 9.48 -12.48 -34.14
CA GLU A 187 10.29 -11.31 -33.75
C GLU A 187 11.52 -11.12 -34.66
N TRP A 188 12.10 -12.21 -35.18
CA TRP A 188 13.22 -12.14 -36.13
C TRP A 188 12.84 -11.44 -37.43
N ILE A 189 11.64 -11.69 -37.95
CA ILE A 189 11.16 -11.09 -39.21
C ILE A 189 11.13 -9.57 -39.07
N MET A 190 10.63 -9.06 -37.93
CA MET A 190 10.62 -7.62 -37.66
C MET A 190 12.04 -7.07 -37.54
N LYS A 191 12.91 -7.69 -36.73
CA LYS A 191 14.27 -7.18 -36.48
C LYS A 191 15.15 -7.15 -37.73
N ARG A 192 15.07 -8.18 -38.59
CA ARG A 192 15.86 -8.25 -39.84
C ARG A 192 15.46 -7.19 -40.87
N GLN A 193 14.21 -6.73 -40.86
CA GLN A 193 13.72 -5.77 -41.86
C GLN A 193 14.27 -4.35 -41.67
N TYR A 194 14.69 -3.98 -40.47
CA TYR A 194 15.10 -2.60 -40.15
C TYR A 194 16.58 -2.45 -39.79
N GLU A 195 17.30 -3.55 -39.51
CA GLU A 195 18.69 -3.51 -39.05
C GLU A 195 19.52 -4.67 -39.64
N ASN A 196 20.84 -4.48 -39.76
CA ASN A 196 21.80 -5.58 -39.93
C ASN A 196 21.90 -6.35 -38.59
N PHE A 197 20.82 -7.02 -38.18
CA PHE A 197 20.72 -7.67 -36.89
C PHE A 197 21.72 -8.84 -36.78
N THR A 198 22.68 -8.71 -35.87
CA THR A 198 23.80 -9.64 -35.70
C THR A 198 23.58 -10.62 -34.55
N LEU A 199 24.49 -11.59 -34.42
CA LEU A 199 24.56 -12.45 -33.24
C LEU A 199 24.77 -11.64 -31.95
N GLN A 200 25.49 -10.51 -32.02
CA GLN A 200 25.75 -9.67 -30.85
C GLN A 200 24.46 -8.99 -30.36
N ASP A 201 23.61 -8.54 -31.29
CA ASP A 201 22.29 -7.97 -30.97
C ASP A 201 21.36 -9.03 -30.38
N PHE A 202 21.43 -10.26 -30.91
CA PHE A 202 20.74 -11.41 -30.33
C PHE A 202 21.20 -11.70 -28.88
N LYS A 203 22.51 -11.74 -28.63
CA LYS A 203 23.09 -11.93 -27.30
C LYS A 203 22.54 -10.89 -26.31
N PHE A 204 22.45 -9.62 -26.72
CA PHE A 204 21.87 -8.56 -25.87
C PHE A 204 20.42 -8.85 -25.48
N ILE A 205 19.54 -9.12 -26.45
CA ILE A 205 18.13 -9.38 -26.14
C ILE A 205 17.94 -10.67 -25.33
N TYR A 206 18.74 -11.70 -25.60
CA TYR A 206 18.76 -12.94 -24.84
C TYR A 206 19.09 -12.68 -23.36
N TYR A 207 20.17 -11.94 -23.09
CA TYR A 207 20.58 -11.64 -21.71
C TYR A 207 19.55 -10.81 -20.95
N MET A 208 18.83 -9.91 -21.63
CA MET A 208 17.73 -9.14 -21.03
C MET A 208 16.60 -10.07 -20.55
N GLU A 209 16.13 -10.96 -21.42
CA GLU A 209 15.06 -11.90 -21.07
C GLU A 209 15.51 -12.91 -20.01
N TRP A 210 16.71 -13.46 -20.17
CA TRP A 210 17.33 -14.36 -19.19
C TRP A 210 17.39 -13.71 -17.81
N SER A 211 17.87 -12.46 -17.74
CA SER A 211 17.99 -11.71 -16.49
C SER A 211 16.61 -11.51 -15.85
N HIS A 212 15.59 -11.16 -16.63
CA HIS A 212 14.22 -11.02 -16.16
C HIS A 212 13.68 -12.33 -15.56
N ARG A 213 13.89 -13.47 -16.24
CA ARG A 213 13.49 -14.80 -15.76
C ARG A 213 14.22 -15.22 -14.49
N MET A 214 15.55 -15.07 -14.46
CA MET A 214 16.38 -15.41 -13.30
C MET A 214 16.01 -14.56 -12.08
N PHE A 215 15.77 -13.27 -12.30
CA PHE A 215 15.36 -12.37 -11.22
C PHE A 215 13.99 -12.74 -10.66
N GLY A 216 13.03 -13.14 -11.49
CA GLY A 216 11.75 -13.70 -11.05
C GLY A 216 11.90 -14.94 -10.17
N ARG A 217 12.80 -15.88 -10.53
CA ARG A 217 13.11 -17.06 -9.72
C ARG A 217 13.77 -16.68 -8.39
N LEU A 218 14.70 -15.72 -8.41
CA LEU A 218 15.34 -15.19 -7.20
C LEU A 218 14.31 -14.59 -6.23
N ILE A 219 13.33 -13.82 -6.73
CA ILE A 219 12.22 -13.33 -5.90
C ILE A 219 11.47 -14.49 -5.24
N GLY A 220 11.19 -15.56 -6.00
CA GLY A 220 10.57 -16.77 -5.47
C GLY A 220 11.35 -17.37 -4.30
N VAL A 221 12.68 -17.45 -4.39
CA VAL A 221 13.56 -17.94 -3.31
C VAL A 221 13.57 -16.98 -2.12
N VAL A 222 13.76 -15.68 -2.36
CA VAL A 222 13.80 -14.63 -1.31
C VAL A 222 12.46 -14.47 -0.61
N PHE A 223 11.36 -14.86 -1.24
CA PHE A 223 10.07 -14.98 -0.58
C PHE A 223 9.94 -16.31 0.19
N THR A 224 10.18 -17.44 -0.47
CA THR A 224 9.86 -18.77 0.09
C THR A 224 10.77 -19.16 1.26
N VAL A 225 12.08 -18.89 1.18
CA VAL A 225 13.03 -19.30 2.24
C VAL A 225 12.73 -18.57 3.57
N PRO A 226 12.59 -17.23 3.61
CA PRO A 226 12.18 -16.56 4.84
C PRO A 226 10.77 -16.92 5.30
N LEU A 227 9.84 -17.20 4.37
CA LEU A 227 8.50 -17.68 4.74
C LEU A 227 8.58 -18.98 5.56
N VAL A 228 9.33 -19.99 5.08
CA VAL A 228 9.52 -21.26 5.81
C VAL A 228 10.22 -21.04 7.15
N TYR A 229 11.24 -20.17 7.18
CA TYR A 229 11.91 -19.80 8.42
C TYR A 229 10.93 -19.15 9.42
N PHE A 230 10.18 -18.12 9.03
CA PHE A 230 9.24 -17.44 9.93
C PHE A 230 8.09 -18.35 10.38
N ALA A 231 7.63 -19.25 9.51
CA ALA A 231 6.63 -20.26 9.86
C ALA A 231 7.17 -21.23 10.91
N SER A 232 8.34 -21.85 10.68
CA SER A 232 8.95 -22.82 11.60
C SER A 232 9.31 -22.21 12.97
N ARG A 233 9.61 -20.90 13.02
CA ARG A 233 9.93 -20.18 14.27
C ARG A 233 8.70 -19.58 14.98
N GLY A 234 7.50 -19.75 14.42
CA GLY A 234 6.25 -19.24 15.02
C GLY A 234 6.13 -17.71 15.00
N TYR A 235 6.75 -17.04 14.03
CA TYR A 235 6.70 -15.59 13.87
C TYR A 235 5.38 -15.15 13.19
N LEU A 236 4.74 -16.05 12.44
CA LEU A 236 3.50 -15.77 11.73
C LEU A 236 2.30 -15.96 12.67
N LYS A 237 1.79 -14.87 13.25
CA LYS A 237 0.66 -14.88 14.19
C LYS A 237 -0.56 -14.12 13.66
N GLY A 238 -1.75 -14.47 14.17
CA GLY A 238 -3.00 -13.80 13.84
C GLY A 238 -3.34 -13.90 12.33
N PRO A 239 -3.56 -12.77 11.62
CA PRO A 239 -3.90 -12.80 10.20
C PRO A 239 -2.69 -13.01 9.27
N ILE A 240 -1.45 -12.90 9.79
CA ILE A 240 -0.22 -12.91 8.97
C ILE A 240 -0.09 -14.18 8.11
N PRO A 241 -0.30 -15.42 8.62
CA PRO A 241 -0.20 -16.63 7.79
C PRO A 241 -1.11 -16.60 6.56
N LYS A 242 -2.35 -16.10 6.69
CA LYS A 242 -3.30 -15.99 5.58
C LYS A 242 -2.84 -14.95 4.56
N GLN A 243 -2.32 -13.82 5.04
CA GLN A 243 -1.81 -12.74 4.18
C GLN A 243 -0.59 -13.20 3.36
N VAL A 244 0.39 -13.83 4.00
CA VAL A 244 1.59 -14.31 3.31
C VAL A 244 1.31 -15.51 2.41
N GLY A 245 0.38 -16.40 2.80
CA GLY A 245 -0.08 -17.49 1.93
C GLY A 245 -0.82 -16.99 0.69
N PHE A 246 -1.62 -15.93 0.83
CA PHE A 246 -2.26 -15.27 -0.31
C PHE A 246 -1.21 -14.64 -1.24
N LEU A 247 -0.23 -13.92 -0.70
CA LEU A 247 0.88 -13.36 -1.48
C LEU A 247 1.71 -14.44 -2.19
N PHE A 248 1.99 -15.57 -1.52
CA PHE A 248 2.66 -16.73 -2.12
C PHE A 248 1.90 -17.23 -3.34
N THR A 249 0.58 -17.39 -3.19
CA THR A 249 -0.32 -17.86 -4.26
C THR A 249 -0.31 -16.89 -5.43
N LEU A 250 -0.47 -15.58 -5.17
CA LEU A 250 -0.42 -14.58 -6.23
C LEU A 250 0.94 -14.54 -6.94
N GLY A 251 2.05 -14.65 -6.20
CA GLY A 251 3.39 -14.73 -6.77
C GLY A 251 3.59 -15.95 -7.67
N GLY A 252 3.06 -17.12 -7.28
CA GLY A 252 3.06 -18.31 -8.13
C GLY A 252 2.20 -18.14 -9.39
N LEU A 253 0.99 -17.58 -9.25
CA LEU A 253 0.12 -17.25 -10.38
C LEU A 253 0.76 -16.23 -11.33
N GLN A 254 1.62 -15.33 -10.84
CA GLN A 254 2.30 -14.34 -11.65
C GLN A 254 3.18 -14.97 -12.73
N GLY A 255 3.86 -16.07 -12.41
CA GLY A 255 4.63 -16.85 -13.39
C GLY A 255 3.74 -17.45 -14.48
N LEU A 256 2.56 -17.95 -14.11
CA LEU A 256 1.57 -18.48 -15.07
C LEU A 256 1.02 -17.38 -15.99
N VAL A 257 0.72 -16.20 -15.45
CA VAL A 257 0.28 -15.05 -16.25
C VAL A 257 1.39 -14.61 -17.21
N GLY A 258 2.65 -14.60 -16.76
CA GLY A 258 3.81 -14.29 -17.61
C GLY A 258 4.00 -15.29 -18.76
N TRP A 259 3.84 -16.59 -18.48
CA TRP A 259 3.84 -17.62 -19.52
C TRP A 259 2.69 -17.46 -20.51
N TRP A 260 1.47 -17.19 -20.02
CA TRP A 260 0.29 -16.96 -20.86
C TRP A 260 0.45 -15.73 -21.77
N MET A 261 1.12 -14.70 -21.26
CA MET A 261 1.50 -13.50 -21.99
C MET A 261 2.48 -13.85 -23.13
N VAL A 262 3.62 -14.48 -22.85
CA VAL A 262 4.64 -14.87 -23.84
C VAL A 262 4.04 -15.75 -24.94
N LYS A 263 3.19 -16.72 -24.57
CA LYS A 263 2.51 -17.62 -25.52
C LYS A 263 1.71 -16.87 -26.60
N SER A 264 1.20 -15.67 -26.32
CA SER A 264 0.44 -14.88 -27.31
C SER A 264 1.27 -14.27 -28.45
N GLY A 265 2.57 -14.12 -28.24
CA GLY A 265 3.50 -13.58 -29.24
C GLY A 265 3.96 -14.62 -30.27
N LEU A 266 3.66 -15.91 -30.03
CA LEU A 266 4.18 -17.03 -30.84
C LEU A 266 3.17 -17.60 -31.84
N GLN A 267 1.98 -17.01 -31.92
CA GLN A 267 0.91 -17.50 -32.80
C GLN A 267 1.19 -17.12 -34.26
N LYS A 268 1.52 -18.12 -35.07
CA LYS A 268 1.87 -17.98 -36.50
C LYS A 268 0.73 -17.48 -37.38
N GLU A 269 -0.52 -17.73 -36.99
CA GLU A 269 -1.74 -17.30 -37.73
C GLU A 269 -1.80 -15.78 -37.92
N LYS A 270 -1.18 -15.00 -37.03
CA LYS A 270 -1.12 -13.54 -37.15
C LYS A 270 -0.15 -13.04 -38.24
N MET A 271 0.66 -13.94 -38.82
CA MET A 271 1.61 -13.62 -39.91
C MET A 271 1.06 -13.94 -41.31
N GLN A 272 -0.14 -14.50 -41.44
CA GLN A 272 -0.76 -14.86 -42.73
C GLN A 272 -1.52 -13.71 -43.41
N LEU A 273 -1.16 -12.45 -43.13
CA LEU A 273 -1.74 -11.30 -43.81
C LEU A 273 -0.84 -10.97 -45.02
N GLU A 274 -1.20 -11.56 -46.16
CA GLU A 274 -0.43 -11.68 -47.40
C GLU A 274 -0.40 -10.43 -48.30
N SER A 275 -0.83 -9.24 -47.84
CA SER A 275 -0.78 -8.02 -48.66
C SER A 275 0.26 -7.01 -48.15
N ALA A 276 1.05 -6.44 -49.06
CA ALA A 276 2.05 -5.41 -48.75
C ALA A 276 1.42 -4.10 -48.23
N GLU A 277 0.13 -3.86 -48.52
CA GLU A 277 -0.63 -2.71 -48.03
C GLU A 277 -1.11 -2.88 -46.58
N ASP A 278 -1.30 -4.12 -46.12
CA ASP A 278 -1.73 -4.43 -44.74
C ASP A 278 -0.57 -4.43 -43.73
N TRP A 279 0.68 -4.46 -44.19
CA TRP A 279 1.86 -4.60 -43.33
C TRP A 279 2.08 -3.40 -42.39
N GLN A 280 1.74 -2.18 -42.81
CA GLN A 280 1.85 -0.98 -41.97
C GLN A 280 0.79 -0.96 -40.84
N PHE A 281 -0.33 -1.67 -41.01
CA PHE A 281 -1.35 -1.87 -39.97
C PHE A 281 -1.04 -3.08 -39.06
N ASN A 282 -0.33 -4.07 -39.59
CA ASN A 282 -0.16 -5.41 -38.98
C ASN A 282 1.21 -5.67 -38.32
N THR A 283 2.11 -4.69 -38.31
CA THR A 283 3.38 -4.75 -37.56
C THR A 283 3.20 -4.90 -36.04
N GLN A 284 1.98 -4.86 -35.53
CA GLN A 284 1.65 -5.17 -34.14
C GLN A 284 1.63 -6.68 -33.80
N PHE A 285 1.80 -7.57 -34.79
CA PHE A 285 1.52 -9.00 -34.59
C PHE A 285 2.65 -9.89 -34.09
N ALA A 286 3.92 -9.48 -34.18
CA ALA A 286 5.00 -10.18 -33.48
C ALA A 286 5.10 -9.77 -32.00
N ALA A 287 4.24 -8.85 -31.54
CA ALA A 287 4.18 -8.45 -30.14
C ALA A 287 3.15 -9.29 -29.36
N VAL A 288 3.45 -9.47 -28.09
CA VAL A 288 2.50 -9.98 -27.09
C VAL A 288 1.21 -9.15 -27.12
N SER A 289 0.07 -9.82 -26.96
CA SER A 289 -1.24 -9.15 -26.89
C SER A 289 -1.26 -8.04 -25.81
N PRO A 290 -1.71 -6.81 -26.14
CA PRO A 290 -1.80 -5.71 -25.17
C PRO A 290 -2.59 -6.07 -23.92
N TYR A 291 -3.67 -6.85 -24.07
CA TYR A 291 -4.46 -7.35 -22.94
C TYR A 291 -3.66 -8.24 -21.99
N ARG A 292 -2.84 -9.15 -22.53
CA ARG A 292 -2.06 -10.08 -21.71
C ARG A 292 -0.87 -9.38 -21.06
N LEU A 293 -0.23 -8.47 -21.78
CA LEU A 293 0.82 -7.61 -21.23
C LEU A 293 0.28 -6.76 -20.08
N THR A 294 -0.84 -6.06 -20.30
CA THR A 294 -1.47 -5.26 -19.25
C THR A 294 -1.88 -6.13 -18.06
N ALA A 295 -2.48 -7.29 -18.29
CA ALA A 295 -2.84 -8.21 -17.21
C ALA A 295 -1.62 -8.64 -16.38
N HIS A 296 -0.49 -8.97 -17.03
CA HIS A 296 0.75 -9.32 -16.35
C HIS A 296 1.33 -8.15 -15.54
N LEU A 297 1.38 -6.95 -16.13
CA LEU A 297 1.86 -5.75 -15.45
C LEU A 297 0.94 -5.36 -14.27
N SER A 298 -0.37 -5.31 -14.48
CA SER A 298 -1.35 -4.95 -13.44
C SER A 298 -1.35 -5.93 -12.27
N SER A 299 -1.17 -7.23 -12.53
CA SER A 299 -1.01 -8.23 -11.47
C SER A 299 0.31 -8.06 -10.71
N ALA A 300 1.43 -7.79 -11.39
CA ALA A 300 2.71 -7.47 -10.75
C ALA A 300 2.59 -6.25 -9.82
N ILE A 301 2.01 -5.15 -10.34
CA ILE A 301 1.79 -3.92 -9.57
C ILE A 301 0.87 -4.20 -8.37
N THR A 302 -0.18 -4.99 -8.55
CA THR A 302 -1.09 -5.36 -7.45
C THR A 302 -0.37 -6.15 -6.36
N ILE A 303 0.44 -7.14 -6.73
CA ILE A 303 1.26 -7.91 -5.78
C ILE A 303 2.22 -6.98 -5.03
N TYR A 304 2.89 -6.09 -5.75
CA TYR A 304 3.76 -5.07 -5.16
C TYR A 304 3.01 -4.20 -4.13
N MET A 305 1.84 -3.67 -4.51
CA MET A 305 1.04 -2.81 -3.62
C MET A 305 0.63 -3.56 -2.34
N LEU A 306 0.26 -4.84 -2.45
CA LEU A 306 -0.10 -5.68 -1.30
C LEU A 306 1.11 -5.99 -0.40
N LEU A 307 2.26 -6.36 -0.99
CA LEU A 307 3.51 -6.58 -0.26
C LEU A 307 3.91 -5.32 0.52
N PHE A 308 3.90 -4.17 -0.16
CA PHE A 308 4.25 -2.89 0.44
C PHE A 308 3.27 -2.52 1.57
N TRP A 309 1.96 -2.67 1.33
CA TRP A 309 0.93 -2.36 2.32
C TRP A 309 1.00 -3.26 3.56
N PHE A 310 1.17 -4.57 3.39
CA PHE A 310 1.31 -5.50 4.52
C PHE A 310 2.63 -5.30 5.25
N GLY A 311 3.73 -5.04 4.53
CA GLY A 311 5.02 -4.69 5.11
C GLY A 311 4.93 -3.45 6.00
N LEU A 312 4.36 -2.35 5.49
CA LEU A 312 4.11 -1.14 6.26
C LEU A 312 3.22 -1.41 7.48
N GLY A 313 2.20 -2.26 7.33
CA GLY A 313 1.27 -2.61 8.40
C GLY A 313 1.92 -3.35 9.58
N LEU A 314 3.01 -4.08 9.32
CA LEU A 314 3.78 -4.81 10.32
C LEU A 314 4.94 -4.00 10.90
N ILE A 315 5.55 -3.11 10.11
CA ILE A 315 6.60 -2.20 10.57
C ILE A 315 6.01 -1.08 11.43
N ASP A 316 4.84 -0.58 11.05
CA ASP A 316 4.26 0.62 11.61
C ASP A 316 2.78 0.49 11.93
N LYS A 317 2.51 0.32 13.23
CA LYS A 317 1.16 0.17 13.75
C LYS A 317 0.50 1.48 14.21
N ARG A 318 1.13 2.64 13.99
CA ARG A 318 0.58 3.93 14.41
C ARG A 318 -0.76 4.22 13.72
N ARG A 319 -1.67 4.88 14.44
CA ARG A 319 -3.02 5.21 13.96
C ARG A 319 -3.41 6.63 14.32
N ILE A 320 -4.31 7.22 13.54
CA ILE A 320 -4.88 8.54 13.81
C ILE A 320 -6.08 8.42 14.75
N ALA A 321 -6.15 9.30 15.75
CA ALA A 321 -7.35 9.57 16.54
C ALA A 321 -7.69 11.06 16.45
N THR A 322 -8.98 11.38 16.46
CA THR A 322 -9.52 12.75 16.42
C THR A 322 -10.36 12.99 17.68
N ALA A 323 -10.19 14.17 18.28
CA ALA A 323 -10.85 14.55 19.53
C ALA A 323 -12.32 15.01 19.35
N CYS A 324 -12.67 15.62 18.22
CA CYS A 324 -14.02 16.16 17.96
C CYS A 324 -14.61 15.64 16.63
N ASP A 325 -15.94 15.65 16.53
CA ASP A 325 -16.69 15.12 15.39
C ASP A 325 -16.48 15.92 14.10
N GLN A 326 -16.35 17.25 14.20
CA GLN A 326 -16.10 18.10 13.04
C GLN A 326 -14.73 17.81 12.39
N THR A 327 -13.67 17.70 13.21
CA THR A 327 -12.34 17.29 12.74
C THR A 327 -12.35 15.87 12.19
N ALA A 328 -13.11 14.95 12.81
CA ALA A 328 -13.29 13.59 12.32
C ALA A 328 -13.90 13.57 10.90
N LYS A 329 -14.96 14.37 10.66
CA LYS A 329 -15.62 14.49 9.36
C LYS A 329 -14.69 15.07 8.29
N LYS A 330 -13.95 16.14 8.60
CA LYS A 330 -12.95 16.74 7.68
C LYS A 330 -11.88 15.72 7.29
N MET A 331 -11.32 15.03 8.28
CA MET A 331 -10.30 13.98 8.06
C MET A 331 -10.86 12.78 7.28
N TRP A 332 -12.13 12.43 7.45
CA TRP A 332 -12.78 11.36 6.68
C TRP A 332 -12.84 11.72 5.20
N TRP A 333 -13.32 12.92 4.86
CA TRP A 333 -13.39 13.38 3.46
C TRP A 333 -12.00 13.53 2.85
N PHE A 334 -11.06 14.13 3.58
CA PHE A 334 -9.66 14.21 3.15
C PHE A 334 -9.11 12.82 2.81
N ARG A 335 -9.40 11.82 3.65
CA ARG A 335 -9.04 10.43 3.39
C ARG A 335 -9.75 9.88 2.15
N GLN A 336 -11.03 10.13 1.93
CA GLN A 336 -11.75 9.65 0.73
C GLN A 336 -11.15 10.24 -0.55
N VAL A 337 -10.87 11.53 -0.57
CA VAL A 337 -10.23 12.20 -1.72
C VAL A 337 -8.83 11.62 -1.97
N ALA A 338 -8.05 11.38 -0.92
CA ALA A 338 -6.75 10.71 -1.06
C ALA A 338 -6.87 9.28 -1.61
N HIS A 339 -7.92 8.51 -1.23
CA HIS A 339 -8.16 7.18 -1.80
C HIS A 339 -8.56 7.28 -3.28
N GLY A 340 -9.40 8.25 -3.64
CA GLY A 340 -9.77 8.52 -5.03
C GLY A 340 -8.56 8.88 -5.89
N ALA A 341 -7.69 9.77 -5.40
CA ALA A 341 -6.44 10.13 -6.08
C ALA A 341 -5.50 8.93 -6.26
N ALA A 342 -5.33 8.10 -5.21
CA ALA A 342 -4.55 6.87 -5.29
C ALA A 342 -5.15 5.85 -6.27
N ALA A 343 -6.48 5.75 -6.35
CA ALA A 343 -7.17 4.88 -7.29
C ALA A 343 -6.94 5.33 -8.74
N PHE A 344 -7.05 6.63 -9.03
CA PHE A 344 -6.70 7.16 -10.35
C PHE A 344 -5.22 6.96 -10.67
N ALA A 345 -4.31 7.12 -9.71
CA ALA A 345 -2.89 6.80 -9.92
C ALA A 345 -2.69 5.33 -10.30
N GLY A 346 -3.40 4.41 -9.63
CA GLY A 346 -3.40 2.98 -9.94
C GLY A 346 -3.94 2.68 -11.34
N LEU A 347 -5.08 3.27 -11.70
CA LEU A 347 -5.67 3.14 -13.04
C LEU A 347 -4.77 3.72 -14.13
N THR A 348 -4.08 4.83 -13.85
CA THR A 348 -3.09 5.43 -14.77
C THR A 348 -1.91 4.48 -14.98
N ALA A 349 -1.38 3.89 -13.90
CA ALA A 349 -0.29 2.92 -14.00
C ALA A 349 -0.71 1.67 -14.79
N PHE A 350 -1.94 1.18 -14.60
CA PHE A 350 -2.48 0.04 -15.36
C PHE A 350 -2.70 0.38 -16.84
N SER A 351 -3.24 1.56 -17.16
CA SER A 351 -3.44 1.98 -18.54
C SER A 351 -2.13 2.17 -19.31
N GLY A 352 -1.03 2.45 -18.61
CA GLY A 352 0.32 2.45 -19.19
C GLY A 352 0.70 1.11 -19.83
N GLY A 353 0.17 -0.01 -19.34
CA GLY A 353 0.33 -1.33 -19.97
C GLY A 353 -0.28 -1.40 -21.38
N PHE A 354 -1.44 -0.77 -21.59
CA PHE A 354 -2.05 -0.67 -22.92
C PHE A 354 -1.27 0.30 -23.82
N VAL A 355 -0.74 1.40 -23.28
CA VAL A 355 0.11 2.32 -24.05
C VAL A 355 1.36 1.59 -24.55
N ALA A 356 2.06 0.87 -23.68
CA ALA A 356 3.24 0.09 -24.05
C ALA A 356 2.89 -1.09 -24.98
N GLY A 357 1.78 -1.78 -24.72
CA GLY A 357 1.33 -2.92 -25.52
C GLY A 357 0.99 -2.57 -26.96
N ASN A 358 0.33 -1.43 -27.17
CA ASN A 358 -0.05 -0.94 -28.49
C ASN A 358 1.01 -0.03 -29.13
N HIS A 359 2.15 0.21 -28.48
CA HIS A 359 3.13 1.24 -28.86
C HIS A 359 2.52 2.65 -29.01
N ALA A 360 1.45 2.94 -28.27
CA ALA A 360 0.67 4.16 -28.44
C ALA A 360 1.40 5.44 -28.02
N GLY A 361 2.55 5.31 -27.33
CA GLY A 361 3.42 6.45 -27.01
C GLY A 361 4.06 7.11 -28.24
N LEU A 362 4.12 6.41 -29.38
CA LEU A 362 4.70 6.89 -30.63
C LEU A 362 3.70 7.64 -31.54
N ALA A 363 2.42 7.70 -31.15
CA ALA A 363 1.38 8.25 -32.01
C ALA A 363 1.33 9.78 -32.02
N TYR A 364 1.28 10.38 -30.82
CA TYR A 364 1.37 11.83 -30.65
C TYR A 364 2.45 12.17 -29.64
N ASN A 365 3.45 12.90 -30.08
CA ASN A 365 4.63 13.28 -29.30
C ASN A 365 4.64 14.75 -28.87
N ASP A 366 3.55 15.48 -29.13
CA ASP A 366 3.27 16.79 -28.55
C ASP A 366 2.50 16.69 -27.21
N TRP A 367 2.63 17.73 -26.39
CA TRP A 367 1.91 17.92 -25.13
C TRP A 367 1.79 19.43 -24.84
N PRO A 368 0.64 19.94 -24.35
CA PRO A 368 -0.57 19.22 -23.91
C PRO A 368 -1.49 18.78 -25.05
N LEU A 369 -1.21 19.22 -26.27
CA LEU A 369 -1.95 18.84 -27.48
C LEU A 369 -1.58 17.43 -27.95
N MET A 370 -2.37 16.89 -28.86
CA MET A 370 -2.18 15.65 -29.60
C MET A 370 -2.45 15.95 -31.07
N GLY A 371 -1.39 16.15 -31.85
CA GLY A 371 -1.49 16.55 -33.24
C GLY A 371 -2.09 17.95 -33.41
N GLY A 372 -1.72 18.89 -32.53
CA GLY A 372 -2.20 20.29 -32.58
C GLY A 372 -3.61 20.51 -32.03
N ARG A 373 -4.27 19.49 -31.46
CA ARG A 373 -5.58 19.60 -30.80
C ARG A 373 -5.55 18.92 -29.44
N PHE A 374 -6.37 19.39 -28.49
CA PHE A 374 -6.47 18.69 -27.20
C PHE A 374 -7.20 17.34 -27.33
N ILE A 375 -8.20 17.27 -28.19
CA ILE A 375 -8.92 16.04 -28.57
C ILE A 375 -8.61 15.77 -30.05
N PRO A 376 -7.89 14.67 -30.37
CA PRO A 376 -7.66 14.24 -31.75
C PRO A 376 -8.95 13.99 -32.52
N LYS A 377 -8.94 14.18 -33.84
CA LYS A 377 -10.12 13.92 -34.69
C LYS A 377 -10.38 12.43 -34.87
N ASP A 378 -9.31 11.68 -34.94
CA ASP A 378 -9.22 10.24 -35.08
C ASP A 378 -9.25 9.54 -33.72
N LEU A 379 -10.03 10.04 -32.75
CA LEU A 379 -10.14 9.39 -31.44
C LEU A 379 -10.99 8.10 -31.50
N TRP A 380 -11.79 7.92 -32.55
CA TRP A 380 -12.77 6.84 -32.63
C TRP A 380 -12.76 6.17 -34.00
N GLU A 381 -12.64 4.84 -34.00
CA GLU A 381 -12.77 3.97 -35.15
C GLU A 381 -14.03 3.11 -34.99
N ASP A 382 -15.04 3.32 -35.86
CA ASP A 382 -16.37 2.70 -35.72
C ASP A 382 -16.32 1.17 -35.72
N ARG A 383 -15.37 0.59 -36.46
CA ARG A 383 -15.20 -0.88 -36.54
C ARG A 383 -14.79 -1.51 -35.21
N LEU A 384 -14.18 -0.75 -34.30
CA LEU A 384 -13.68 -1.25 -33.02
C LEU A 384 -14.70 -1.14 -31.89
N GLY A 385 -15.67 -0.24 -31.98
CA GLY A 385 -16.65 -0.01 -30.91
C GLY A 385 -15.96 0.21 -29.54
N TRP A 386 -16.31 -0.59 -28.52
CA TRP A 386 -15.69 -0.50 -27.19
C TRP A 386 -14.19 -0.84 -27.17
N ARG A 387 -13.67 -1.54 -28.18
CA ARG A 387 -12.23 -1.86 -28.26
C ARG A 387 -11.38 -0.61 -28.51
N ASN A 388 -11.99 0.51 -28.93
CA ASN A 388 -11.28 1.79 -29.03
C ASN A 388 -10.53 2.15 -27.74
N PHE A 389 -11.13 1.89 -26.58
CA PHE A 389 -10.51 2.25 -25.30
C PHE A 389 -9.20 1.50 -24.99
N THR A 390 -8.95 0.35 -25.62
CA THR A 390 -7.86 -0.57 -25.29
C THR A 390 -6.95 -0.93 -26.47
N GLU A 391 -7.40 -0.75 -27.71
CA GLU A 391 -6.69 -1.16 -28.93
C GLU A 391 -6.47 -0.01 -29.92
N HIS A 392 -7.37 0.97 -29.97
CA HIS A 392 -7.22 2.09 -30.90
C HIS A 392 -6.14 3.05 -30.40
N ILE A 393 -5.04 3.17 -31.13
CA ILE A 393 -3.80 3.82 -30.67
C ILE A 393 -4.04 5.26 -30.16
N PRO A 394 -4.64 6.19 -30.94
CA PRO A 394 -5.00 7.52 -30.45
C PRO A 394 -5.83 7.53 -29.17
N ALA A 395 -6.82 6.63 -29.07
CA ALA A 395 -7.73 6.56 -27.93
C ALA A 395 -7.01 6.05 -26.68
N VAL A 396 -6.21 5.00 -26.80
CA VAL A 396 -5.39 4.45 -25.71
C VAL A 396 -4.47 5.52 -25.13
N GLN A 397 -3.78 6.27 -26.00
CA GLN A 397 -2.89 7.34 -25.54
C GLN A 397 -3.66 8.49 -24.87
N PHE A 398 -4.77 8.93 -25.48
CA PHE A 398 -5.63 9.98 -24.92
C PHE A 398 -6.20 9.59 -23.56
N ASN A 399 -6.72 8.37 -23.42
CA ASN A 399 -7.26 7.84 -22.16
C ASN A 399 -6.20 7.83 -21.05
N HIS A 400 -4.98 7.40 -21.37
CA HIS A 400 -3.87 7.45 -20.42
C HIS A 400 -3.54 8.87 -19.97
N ARG A 401 -3.53 9.85 -20.90
CA ARG A 401 -3.35 11.28 -20.57
C ARG A 401 -4.48 11.80 -19.69
N MET A 402 -5.75 11.44 -19.96
CA MET A 402 -6.89 11.85 -19.13
C MET A 402 -6.83 11.25 -17.73
N LEU A 403 -6.39 10.01 -17.59
CA LEU A 403 -6.16 9.38 -16.28
C LEU A 403 -5.02 10.07 -15.51
N ALA A 404 -3.94 10.48 -16.19
CA ALA A 404 -2.86 11.25 -15.60
C ALA A 404 -3.36 12.63 -15.09
N TYR A 405 -4.16 13.36 -15.88
CA TYR A 405 -4.79 14.60 -15.43
C TYR A 405 -5.77 14.37 -14.27
N SER A 406 -6.54 13.29 -14.28
CA SER A 406 -7.44 12.92 -13.18
C SER A 406 -6.65 12.66 -11.89
N THR A 407 -5.49 11.99 -11.99
CA THR A 407 -4.57 11.76 -10.88
C THR A 407 -4.02 13.08 -10.32
N LEU A 408 -3.56 13.98 -11.19
CA LEU A 408 -3.07 15.30 -10.80
C LEU A 408 -4.16 16.12 -10.11
N THR A 409 -5.37 16.18 -10.68
CA THR A 409 -6.50 16.88 -10.10
C THR A 409 -6.88 16.31 -8.72
N GLY A 410 -6.92 14.98 -8.59
CA GLY A 410 -7.16 14.32 -7.30
C GLY A 410 -6.07 14.63 -6.27
N ALA A 411 -4.80 14.70 -6.69
CA ALA A 411 -3.70 15.08 -5.82
C ALA A 411 -3.82 16.55 -5.37
N LEU A 412 -4.10 17.47 -6.30
CA LEU A 412 -4.33 18.89 -6.00
C LEU A 412 -5.51 19.08 -5.04
N ALA A 413 -6.62 18.36 -5.24
CA ALA A 413 -7.73 18.35 -4.31
C ALA A 413 -7.31 17.83 -2.92
N THR A 414 -6.48 16.80 -2.87
CA THR A 414 -5.91 16.27 -1.62
C THR A 414 -5.05 17.33 -0.91
N PHE A 415 -4.18 18.06 -1.63
CA PHE A 415 -3.38 19.16 -1.08
C PHE A 415 -4.23 20.33 -0.60
N TYR A 416 -5.24 20.71 -1.39
CA TYR A 416 -6.17 21.78 -1.02
C TYR A 416 -6.91 21.46 0.27
N MET A 417 -7.45 20.25 0.40
CA MET A 417 -8.12 19.82 1.63
C MET A 417 -7.18 19.79 2.84
N ALA A 418 -5.94 19.32 2.64
CA ALA A 418 -4.92 19.28 3.69
C ALA A 418 -4.59 20.67 4.25
N SER A 419 -4.65 21.74 3.43
CA SER A 419 -4.35 23.11 3.86
C SER A 419 -5.27 23.62 4.98
N SER A 420 -6.49 23.08 5.06
CA SER A 420 -7.49 23.43 6.08
C SER A 420 -7.40 22.60 7.36
N ILE A 421 -6.42 21.69 7.46
CA ILE A 421 -6.30 20.70 8.55
C ILE A 421 -4.90 20.77 9.16
N LYS A 422 -4.80 20.87 10.49
CA LYS A 422 -3.54 20.71 11.23
C LYS A 422 -3.09 19.24 11.22
N LEU A 423 -2.39 18.82 10.16
CA LEU A 423 -1.95 17.44 9.97
C LEU A 423 -0.70 17.09 10.80
N PRO A 424 -0.58 15.85 11.33
CA PRO A 424 0.65 15.37 11.96
C PRO A 424 1.84 15.44 10.99
N LYS A 425 3.05 15.71 11.51
CA LYS A 425 4.30 15.82 10.73
C LYS A 425 4.49 14.68 9.73
N ARG A 426 4.15 13.46 10.14
CA ARG A 426 4.27 12.27 9.29
C ARG A 426 3.35 12.31 8.06
N VAL A 427 2.11 12.77 8.22
CA VAL A 427 1.16 12.92 7.10
C VAL A 427 1.66 14.01 6.16
N ASN A 428 2.16 15.13 6.70
CA ASN A 428 2.77 16.19 5.89
C ASN A 428 3.99 15.69 5.09
N ASN A 429 4.84 14.85 5.67
CA ASN A 429 5.96 14.25 4.95
C ASN A 429 5.48 13.33 3.81
N ALA A 430 4.43 12.53 4.05
CA ALA A 430 3.84 11.70 3.01
C ALA A 430 3.24 12.55 1.87
N MET A 431 2.56 13.65 2.19
CA MET A 431 2.06 14.60 1.20
C MET A 431 3.19 15.22 0.36
N ARG A 432 4.31 15.61 0.99
CA ARG A 432 5.49 16.12 0.27
C ARG A 432 6.09 15.09 -0.67
N LEU A 433 6.16 13.81 -0.27
CA LEU A 433 6.61 12.74 -1.16
C LEU A 433 5.66 12.55 -2.34
N VAL A 434 4.34 12.59 -2.13
CA VAL A 434 3.36 12.55 -3.22
C VAL A 434 3.58 13.70 -4.20
N ALA A 435 3.78 14.92 -3.69
CA ALA A 435 4.03 16.10 -4.52
C ALA A 435 5.31 15.94 -5.37
N GLY A 436 6.43 15.58 -4.74
CA GLY A 436 7.71 15.39 -5.44
C GLY A 436 7.65 14.25 -6.46
N ALA A 437 7.03 13.11 -6.11
CA ALA A 437 6.87 11.98 -7.00
C ALA A 437 5.99 12.31 -8.22
N LEU A 438 4.88 13.06 -8.02
CA LEU A 438 4.01 13.47 -9.12
C LEU A 438 4.69 14.45 -10.07
N LEU A 439 5.42 15.44 -9.54
CA LEU A 439 6.19 16.37 -10.36
C LEU A 439 7.20 15.63 -11.24
N LEU A 440 7.98 14.73 -10.64
CA LEU A 440 8.92 13.89 -11.37
C LEU A 440 8.21 13.03 -12.43
N GLN A 441 7.08 12.41 -12.08
CA GLN A 441 6.34 11.54 -12.99
C GLN A 441 5.77 12.27 -14.19
N ILE A 442 5.26 13.49 -13.99
CA ILE A 442 4.77 14.36 -15.08
C ILE A 442 5.94 14.75 -15.98
N SER A 443 7.07 15.18 -15.41
CA SER A 443 8.27 15.52 -16.18
C SER A 443 8.77 14.33 -17.01
N LEU A 444 8.81 13.13 -16.43
CA LEU A 444 9.19 11.91 -17.15
C LEU A 444 8.20 11.56 -18.27
N GLY A 445 6.90 11.70 -18.03
CA GLY A 445 5.88 11.42 -19.04
C GLY A 445 5.93 12.39 -20.22
N VAL A 446 6.04 13.69 -19.94
CA VAL A 446 6.19 14.72 -20.97
C VAL A 446 7.52 14.55 -21.72
N GLY A 447 8.62 14.29 -21.01
CA GLY A 447 9.92 14.02 -21.62
C GLY A 447 9.92 12.79 -22.52
N THR A 448 9.21 11.73 -22.11
CA THR A 448 9.02 10.52 -22.95
C THR A 448 8.30 10.86 -24.25
N LEU A 449 7.29 11.73 -24.21
CA LEU A 449 6.60 12.16 -25.43
C LEU A 449 7.52 13.00 -26.33
N TRP A 450 8.11 14.08 -25.81
CA TRP A 450 8.96 14.98 -26.59
C TRP A 450 10.19 14.28 -27.19
N GLY A 451 10.74 13.28 -26.50
CA GLY A 451 11.87 12.51 -26.98
C GLY A 451 11.53 11.41 -27.99
N GLY A 452 10.26 11.16 -28.32
CA GLY A 452 9.88 10.06 -29.20
C GLY A 452 9.96 8.67 -28.54
N VAL A 453 9.66 8.59 -27.25
CA VAL A 453 9.74 7.37 -26.41
C VAL A 453 11.15 6.76 -26.31
N PRO A 454 12.20 7.50 -25.89
CA PRO A 454 13.50 6.90 -25.60
C PRO A 454 13.37 5.85 -24.49
N VAL A 455 14.10 4.73 -24.62
CA VAL A 455 13.97 3.57 -23.74
C VAL A 455 14.24 3.96 -22.27
N GLU A 456 15.24 4.81 -22.02
CA GLU A 456 15.62 5.24 -20.68
C GLU A 456 14.53 6.10 -20.03
N LEU A 457 13.93 7.02 -20.79
CA LEU A 457 12.84 7.87 -20.31
C LEU A 457 11.56 7.06 -20.09
N ALA A 458 11.22 6.15 -21.00
CA ALA A 458 10.06 5.29 -20.87
C ALA A 458 10.19 4.33 -19.67
N ALA A 459 11.36 3.71 -19.47
CA ALA A 459 11.64 2.87 -18.32
C ALA A 459 11.63 3.67 -17.01
N SER A 460 12.21 4.88 -17.01
CA SER A 460 12.17 5.80 -15.86
C SER A 460 10.75 6.24 -15.53
N HIS A 461 9.93 6.54 -16.54
CA HIS A 461 8.52 6.89 -16.37
C HIS A 461 7.72 5.72 -15.77
N GLN A 462 8.00 4.49 -16.19
CA GLN A 462 7.41 3.31 -15.56
C GLN A 462 7.86 3.16 -14.10
N ALA A 463 9.15 3.33 -13.80
CA ALA A 463 9.67 3.29 -12.43
C ALA A 463 9.06 4.40 -11.55
N GLY A 464 8.96 5.62 -12.07
CA GLY A 464 8.36 6.77 -11.40
C GLY A 464 6.88 6.54 -11.06
N SER A 465 6.15 5.80 -11.90
CA SER A 465 4.75 5.44 -11.60
C SER A 465 4.63 4.61 -10.31
N LEU A 466 5.58 3.69 -10.07
CA LEU A 466 5.64 2.90 -8.84
C LEU A 466 6.04 3.74 -7.63
N VAL A 467 6.86 4.77 -7.81
CA VAL A 467 7.18 5.75 -6.76
C VAL A 467 5.94 6.57 -6.39
N VAL A 468 5.16 7.02 -7.37
CA VAL A 468 3.87 7.69 -7.14
C VAL A 468 2.93 6.77 -6.35
N LEU A 469 2.77 5.51 -6.78
CA LEU A 469 1.95 4.54 -6.05
C LEU A 469 2.47 4.28 -4.62
N SER A 470 3.78 4.13 -4.44
CA SER A 470 4.43 3.98 -3.13
C SER A 470 4.06 5.14 -2.21
N SER A 471 4.17 6.37 -2.73
CA SER A 471 3.94 7.60 -1.97
C SER A 471 2.47 7.73 -1.54
N PHE A 472 1.52 7.42 -2.44
CA PHE A 472 0.09 7.38 -2.13
C PHE A 472 -0.23 6.27 -1.12
N LEU A 473 0.29 5.06 -1.30
CA LEU A 473 0.07 3.96 -0.35
C LEU A 473 0.59 4.33 1.04
N TRP A 474 1.76 4.98 1.12
CA TRP A 474 2.28 5.46 2.39
C TRP A 474 1.38 6.54 3.00
N LEU A 475 0.94 7.52 2.21
CA LEU A 475 -0.03 8.53 2.66
C LEU A 475 -1.28 7.85 3.23
N LEU A 476 -1.94 6.98 2.48
CA LEU A 476 -3.13 6.26 2.92
C LEU A 476 -2.88 5.44 4.20
N HIS A 477 -1.69 4.83 4.31
CA HIS A 477 -1.29 4.09 5.49
C HIS A 477 -1.16 4.99 6.73
N THR A 478 -0.65 6.22 6.57
CA THR A 478 -0.59 7.21 7.65
C THR A 478 -1.96 7.71 8.09
N LEU A 479 -2.96 7.68 7.20
CA LEU A 479 -4.34 8.14 7.45
C LEU A 479 -5.24 7.09 8.11
N ARG A 480 -4.71 5.93 8.51
CA ARG A 480 -5.52 4.88 9.12
C ARG A 480 -5.96 5.27 10.53
N TYR A 481 -7.27 5.28 10.75
CA TYR A 481 -7.86 5.56 12.05
C TYR A 481 -7.64 4.44 13.07
N ALA A 482 -7.58 4.83 14.33
CA ALA A 482 -7.66 3.94 15.47
C ALA A 482 -9.11 3.45 15.60
N HIS A 483 -9.31 2.14 15.64
CA HIS A 483 -10.61 1.55 15.95
C HIS A 483 -11.05 1.98 17.37
N PRO A 484 -12.35 2.11 17.70
CA PRO A 484 -12.80 2.48 19.05
C PRO A 484 -12.19 1.62 20.16
N THR A 485 -11.99 0.32 19.91
CA THR A 485 -11.31 -0.63 20.81
C THR A 485 -9.83 -0.30 21.04
N PHE A 486 -9.16 0.30 20.06
CA PHE A 486 -7.77 0.75 20.13
C PHE A 486 -7.62 2.01 21.02
N ARG A 487 -8.67 2.82 21.13
CA ARG A 487 -8.73 3.95 22.08
C ARG A 487 -8.82 3.42 23.52
N LEU A 488 -9.70 2.45 23.77
CA LEU A 488 -9.82 1.79 25.08
C LEU A 488 -8.54 1.09 25.52
N ALA A 489 -7.88 0.33 24.65
CA ALA A 489 -6.63 -0.37 24.98
C ALA A 489 -5.49 0.60 25.36
N ASN A 490 -5.39 1.75 24.68
CA ASN A 490 -4.42 2.79 25.01
C ASN A 490 -4.73 3.47 26.34
N VAL A 491 -6.00 3.81 26.61
CA VAL A 491 -6.43 4.40 27.89
C VAL A 491 -6.14 3.46 29.06
N VAL A 492 -6.41 2.16 28.88
CA VAL A 492 -6.10 1.14 29.90
C VAL A 492 -4.58 0.98 30.07
N SER A 493 -3.80 0.96 28.98
CA SER A 493 -2.34 0.87 29.07
C SER A 493 -1.69 2.10 29.71
N SER A 494 -2.23 3.30 29.51
CA SER A 494 -1.73 4.52 30.15
C SER A 494 -2.14 4.63 31.61
N ALA A 495 -3.21 3.94 32.02
CA ALA A 495 -3.66 3.90 33.41
C ALA A 495 -2.96 2.81 34.24
N ILE A 496 -2.34 1.82 33.59
CA ILE A 496 -1.57 0.74 34.24
C ILE A 496 -0.09 1.12 34.45
N ARG A 497 0.43 2.05 33.64
CA ARG A 497 1.75 2.68 33.87
C ARG A 497 1.59 3.84 34.83
#